data_AF-A0A958V0R9-F1
#
_entry.id   AF-A0A958V0R9-F1
#
_cell.length_a   1.000
_cell.length_b   1.000
_cell.length_c   1.000
_cell.angle_alpha   90.00
_cell.angle_beta   90.00
_cell.angle_gamma   90.00
#
_symmetry.space_group_name_H-M   'P 1'
#
loop_
_entity.id
_entity.type
_entity.pdbx_description
1 polymer ?
#
loop_
_entity_poly.entity_id
_entity_poly.type
_entity_poly.pdbx_seq_one_letter_code
_entity_poly.pdbx_strand_id
1 'polypeptide(L)' 'MKQDYRQIKVIAFDADDTLWVNATYYREAEEKFCKLLSSYETENKLDQELFKIEMQNLHLYGYGIKSFMLSMVES' A
#
# COMPACT_ATOMS: atom_id res chain seq x y z
N MET A 1 11.51 39.11 1.11
CA MET A 1 12.04 38.69 -0.20
C MET A 1 10.91 37.95 -0.92
N LYS A 2 10.42 38.42 -2.08
CA LYS A 2 9.40 37.67 -2.86
C LYS A 2 10.11 36.71 -3.79
N GLN A 3 9.80 35.41 -3.70
CA GLN A 3 10.25 34.44 -4.69
C GLN A 3 9.49 34.64 -6.01
N ASP A 4 10.24 34.58 -7.11
CA ASP A 4 9.70 34.64 -8.47
C ASP A 4 9.60 33.23 -9.06
N TYR A 5 8.39 32.76 -9.30
CA TYR A 5 8.11 31.41 -9.78
C TYR A 5 7.83 31.34 -11.29
N ARG A 6 8.01 32.44 -12.05
CA ARG A 6 7.65 32.54 -13.47
C ARG A 6 8.38 31.54 -14.40
N GLN A 7 9.49 30.96 -13.93
CA GLN A 7 10.26 29.96 -14.66
C GLN A 7 9.80 28.51 -14.44
N ILE A 8 8.95 28.24 -13.46
CA ILE A 8 8.40 26.90 -13.27
C ILE A 8 7.37 26.65 -14.38
N LYS A 9 7.62 25.64 -15.22
CA LYS A 9 6.74 25.25 -16.33
C LYS A 9 5.91 24.02 -16.04
N VAL A 10 6.36 23.18 -15.11
CA VAL A 10 5.71 21.92 -14.75
C VAL A 10 5.72 21.80 -13.23
N ILE A 11 4.58 21.38 -12.69
CA ILE A 11 4.42 20.97 -11.30
C ILE A 11 3.83 19.57 -11.35
N ALA A 12 4.57 18.60 -10.83
CA ALA A 12 4.07 17.24 -10.67
C ALA A 12 3.42 17.12 -9.29
N PHE A 13 2.25 16.52 -9.25
CA PHE A 13 1.60 16.10 -8.02
C PHE A 13 1.59 14.58 -8.03
N ASP A 14 2.00 14.00 -6.91
CA ASP A 14 1.66 12.61 -6.65
C ASP A 14 0.13 12.49 -6.52
N ALA A 15 -0.37 11.28 -6.70
CA ALA A 15 -1.79 11.01 -6.77
C ALA A 15 -2.34 10.50 -5.43
N ASP A 16 -1.90 9.30 -5.05
CA ASP A 16 -2.35 8.61 -3.85
C ASP A 16 -1.89 9.34 -2.59
N ASP A 17 -2.80 9.56 -1.65
CA ASP A 17 -2.61 10.30 -0.40
C ASP A 17 -2.11 11.76 -0.56
N THR A 18 -2.12 12.28 -1.80
CA THR A 18 -1.85 13.68 -2.14
C THR A 18 -3.09 14.35 -2.75
N LEU A 19 -3.67 13.76 -3.80
CA LEU A 19 -4.89 14.26 -4.45
C LEU A 19 -6.15 13.59 -3.90
N TRP A 20 -6.06 12.33 -3.47
CA TRP A 20 -7.16 11.59 -2.85
C TRP A 20 -6.66 10.63 -1.77
N VAL A 21 -7.55 10.24 -0.86
CA VAL A 21 -7.25 9.24 0.17
C VAL A 21 -7.09 7.87 -0.47
N ASN A 22 -6.00 7.18 -0.16
CA ASN A 22 -5.70 5.85 -0.68
C ASN A 22 -5.28 4.87 0.43
N ALA A 23 -4.29 5.22 1.26
CA ALA A 23 -3.74 4.31 2.28
C ALA A 23 -4.77 3.79 3.28
N THR A 24 -5.81 4.57 3.59
CA THR A 24 -6.90 4.12 4.46
C THR A 24 -7.61 2.88 3.91
N TYR A 25 -7.82 2.80 2.59
CA TYR A 25 -8.47 1.64 1.97
C TYR A 25 -7.59 0.38 2.02
N TYR A 26 -6.27 0.53 1.87
CA TYR A 26 -5.32 -0.58 2.03
C TYR A 26 -5.32 -1.10 3.47
N ARG A 27 -5.28 -0.21 4.46
CA ARG A 27 -5.35 -0.59 5.89
C ARG A 27 -6.65 -1.29 6.24
N GLU A 28 -7.79 -0.78 5.77
CA GLU A 28 -9.08 -1.43 6.00
C GLU A 28 -9.15 -2.82 5.36
N ALA A 29 -8.50 -3.03 4.21
CA ALA A 29 -8.42 -4.32 3.56
C ALA A 29 -7.52 -5.30 4.34
N GLU A 30 -6.37 -4.84 4.82
CA GLU A 30 -5.45 -5.59 5.67
C GLU A 30 -6.13 -6.02 6.99
N GLU A 31 -6.81 -5.09 7.68
CA GLU A 31 -7.57 -5.42 8.89
C GLU A 31 -8.65 -6.48 8.64
N LYS A 32 -9.35 -6.41 7.49
CA LYS A 32 -10.36 -7.41 7.13
C LYS A 32 -9.72 -8.76 6.82
N PHE A 33 -8.58 -8.77 6.14
CA PHE A 33 -7.78 -9.96 5.88
C PHE A 33 -7.33 -10.62 7.19
N CYS A 34 -6.77 -9.86 8.12
CA CYS A 34 -6.34 -10.38 9.41
C CYS A 34 -7.50 -10.91 10.26
N LYS A 35 -8.65 -10.23 10.24
CA LYS A 35 -9.87 -10.73 10.90
C LYS A 35 -10.33 -12.07 10.30
N LEU A 36 -10.26 -12.23 8.97
CA LEU A 36 -10.60 -13.50 8.30
C LEU A 36 -9.68 -14.65 8.72
N LEU A 37 -8.40 -14.37 9.00
CA LEU A 37 -7.40 -15.38 9.38
C LEU A 37 -7.14 -15.48 10.89
N SER A 38 -7.89 -14.74 11.71
CA SER A 38 -7.69 -14.63 13.16
C SER A 38 -7.76 -15.95 13.93
N SER A 39 -8.34 -17.01 13.35
CA SER A 39 -8.35 -18.36 13.95
C SER A 39 -7.01 -19.09 13.84
N TYR A 40 -6.13 -18.67 12.94
CA TYR A 40 -4.87 -19.35 12.64
C TYR A 40 -3.67 -18.69 13.32
N GLU A 41 -3.71 -17.38 13.51
CA GLU A 41 -2.57 -16.62 14.03
C GLU A 41 -3.02 -15.23 14.55
N THR A 42 -2.15 -14.54 15.28
CA THR A 42 -2.42 -13.16 15.73
C THR A 42 -2.37 -12.15 14.58
N GLU A 43 -3.20 -11.10 14.63
CA GLU A 43 -3.23 -10.03 13.61
C GLU A 43 -1.82 -9.48 13.32
N ASN A 44 -1.04 -9.21 14.37
CA ASN A 44 0.33 -8.69 14.23
C ASN A 44 1.24 -9.63 13.41
N LYS A 45 1.12 -10.94 13.61
CA LYS A 45 1.96 -11.90 12.88
C LYS A 45 1.43 -12.16 11.47
N LEU A 46 0.12 -12.04 11.25
CA LEU A 46 -0.48 -12.05 9.91
C LEU A 46 -0.02 -10.85 9.08
N ASP A 47 -0.03 -9.64 9.65
CA ASP A 47 0.49 -8.41 9.00
C ASP A 47 1.97 -8.58 8.61
N GLN A 48 2.79 -9.13 9.52
CA GLN A 48 4.22 -9.36 9.25
C GLN A 48 4.46 -10.37 8.13
N GLU A 49 3.70 -11.46 8.08
CA GLU A 49 3.82 -12.46 7.00
C GLU A 49 3.32 -11.89 5.67
N LEU A 50 2.21 -11.14 5.65
CA LEU A 50 1.73 -10.46 4.44
C LEU A 50 2.80 -9.51 3.88
N PHE A 51 3.36 -8.64 4.73
CA PHE A 51 4.42 -7.71 4.32
C PHE A 51 5.64 -8.45 3.75
N LYS A 52 6.02 -9.57 4.37
CA LYS A 52 7.14 -10.39 3.90
C LYS A 52 6.87 -10.99 2.52
N ILE A 53 5.67 -11.50 2.26
CA ILE A 53 5.27 -12.01 0.94
C ILE A 53 5.22 -10.88 -0.10
N GLU A 54 4.68 -9.71 0.25
CA GLU A 54 4.68 -8.54 -0.64
C GLU A 54 6.11 -8.13 -1.06
N MET A 55 7.05 -8.10 -0.11
CA MET A 55 8.44 -7.77 -0.39
C MET A 55 9.13 -8.84 -1.24
N GLN A 56 8.83 -10.12 -1.01
CA GLN A 56 9.32 -11.20 -1.87
C GLN A 56 8.78 -11.06 -3.29
N ASN A 57 7.50 -10.71 -3.45
CA ASN A 57 6.84 -10.60 -4.75
C ASN A 57 7.03 -9.26 -5.47
N LEU A 58 7.62 -8.26 -4.82
CA LEU A 58 7.75 -6.92 -5.37
C LEU A 58 8.47 -6.89 -6.73
N HIS A 59 9.49 -7.73 -6.90
CA HIS A 59 10.24 -7.83 -8.16
C HIS A 59 9.43 -8.46 -9.32
N LEU A 60 8.39 -9.23 -9.00
CA LEU A 60 7.57 -9.95 -9.97
C LEU A 60 6.29 -9.18 -10.31
N TYR A 61 5.58 -8.67 -9.29
CA TYR A 61 4.27 -8.03 -9.48
C TYR A 61 4.31 -6.50 -9.45
N GLY A 62 5.39 -5.91 -8.93
CA GLY A 62 5.47 -4.47 -8.70
C GLY A 62 4.48 -3.97 -7.65
N TYR A 63 4.08 -2.70 -7.77
CA TYR A 63 3.21 -2.02 -6.81
C TYR A 63 1.74 -2.04 -7.24
N GLY A 64 0.84 -1.88 -6.26
CA GLY A 64 -0.58 -1.59 -6.47
C GLY A 64 -1.52 -2.70 -6.00
N ILE A 65 -2.82 -2.44 -6.12
CA ILE A 65 -3.86 -3.26 -5.49
C ILE A 65 -3.83 -4.73 -5.92
N LYS A 66 -3.40 -5.02 -7.16
CA LYS A 66 -3.33 -6.39 -7.66
C LYS A 66 -2.17 -7.17 -7.04
N SER A 67 -0.99 -6.57 -6.91
CA SER A 67 0.15 -7.24 -6.26
C SER A 67 -0.13 -7.47 -4.78
N PHE A 68 -0.79 -6.51 -4.13
CA PHE A 68 -1.29 -6.65 -2.77
C PHE A 68 -2.25 -7.83 -2.61
N MET A 69 -3.29 -7.92 -3.43
CA MET A 69 -4.25 -9.04 -3.37
C MET A 69 -3.62 -10.39 -3.71
N LEU A 70 -2.69 -10.45 -4.66
CA LEU A 70 -1.98 -11.71 -4.97
C LEU A 70 -1.12 -12.16 -3.79
N SER A 71 -0.49 -11.22 -3.08
CA SER A 71 0.29 -11.52 -1.88
C SER A 71 -0.59 -12.02 -0.73
N MET A 72 -1.80 -11.46 -0.55
CA MET A 72 -2.79 -11.97 0.41
C MET A 72 -3.23 -13.41 0.12
N VAL A 73 -3.33 -13.79 -1.15
CA VAL A 73 -3.73 -15.17 -1.53
C VAL A 73 -2.59 -16.17 -1.29
N GLU A 74 -1.34 -15.73 -1.35
CA GLU A 74 -0.15 -16.55 -1.15
C GLU A 74 0.27 -16.69 0.33
N SER A 75 -0.11 -15.70 1.17
CA SER A 75 0.20 -15.65 2.61
C SER A 75 -0.57 -16.68 3.43
#